data_AF-A0A9C8H4L2-F1
#
_entry.id   AF-A0A9C8H4L2-F1
#
_cell.length_a   1.000
_cell.length_b   1.000
_cell.length_c   1.000
_cell.angle_alpha   90.00
_cell.angle_beta   90.00
_cell.angle_gamma   90.00
#
_symmetry.space_group_name_H-M   'P 1'
#
loop_
_entity.id
_entity.type
_entity.pdbx_description
1 polymer ?
#
loop_
_entity_poly.entity_id
_entity_poly.type
_entity_poly.pdbx_seq_one_letter_code
_entity_poly.pdbx_strand_id
1 'polypeptide(L)'
;MADGALERARAALIAPAVDGPGAPAGECCVQIHAPIDGMVLEIDVISERPVTIGTRLLSVGRPDDLEIVADLLSSDAVRLQPGARAMVERW
;
A
#
# COMPACT_ATOMS: atom_id res chain seq x y z
N MET A 1 -34.34 13.12 9.86
CA MET A 1 -33.53 12.37 8.86
C MET A 1 -32.13 12.98 8.67
N ALA A 2 -31.95 14.30 8.80
CA ALA A 2 -30.64 14.95 8.63
C ALA A 2 -29.66 14.77 9.81
N ASP A 3 -30.17 14.70 11.05
CA ASP A 3 -29.30 14.69 12.25
C ASP A 3 -28.45 13.42 12.39
N GLY A 4 -28.97 12.27 11.96
CA GLY A 4 -28.22 11.00 12.02
C GLY A 4 -27.04 10.95 11.05
N ALA A 5 -27.09 11.68 9.93
CA ALA A 5 -25.95 11.77 9.01
C ALA A 5 -24.83 12.65 9.59
N LEU A 6 -25.20 13.76 10.23
CA LEU A 6 -24.26 14.66 10.90
C LEU A 6 -23.55 13.97 12.07
N GLU A 7 -24.29 13.25 12.91
CA GLU A 7 -23.71 12.55 14.05
C GLU A 7 -22.77 11.42 13.64
N ARG A 8 -23.08 10.67 12.57
CA ARG A 8 -22.13 9.68 12.02
C ARG A 8 -20.86 10.33 11.47
N ALA A 9 -20.99 11.48 10.81
CA ALA A 9 -19.83 12.23 10.30
C ALA A 9 -18.95 12.77 11.45
N ARG A 10 -19.55 13.17 12.58
CA ARG A 10 -18.81 13.60 13.77
C ARG A 10 -18.10 12.45 14.47
N ALA A 11 -18.76 11.30 14.61
CA ALA A 11 -18.14 10.11 15.23
C ALA A 11 -16.91 9.63 14.45
N ALA A 12 -16.90 9.82 13.13
CA ALA A 12 -15.75 9.54 12.26
C ALA A 12 -14.51 10.43 12.53
N LEU A 13 -14.66 11.57 13.22
CA LEU A 13 -13.57 12.51 13.53
C LEU A 13 -12.95 12.27 14.92
N ILE A 14 -13.41 11.27 15.67
CA ILE A 14 -12.83 10.96 16.99
C ILE A 14 -11.41 10.42 16.79
N ALA A 15 -10.42 11.17 17.27
CA ALA A 15 -9.01 10.81 17.14
C ALA A 15 -8.68 9.51 17.90
N PRO A 16 -7.77 8.67 17.38
CA PRO A 16 -7.28 7.50 18.12
C PRO A 16 -6.61 7.94 19.43
N ALA A 17 -6.99 7.34 20.56
CA ALA A 17 -6.22 7.49 21.79
C ALA A 17 -4.86 6.80 21.60
N VAL A 18 -3.79 7.59 21.66
CA VAL A 18 -2.41 7.13 21.45
C VAL A 18 -1.81 6.57 22.75
N ASP A 19 -2.03 5.28 23.01
CA ASP A 19 -1.27 4.52 24.02
C ASP A 19 -0.24 3.61 23.32
N GLY A 20 0.85 4.19 22.83
CA GLY A 20 1.94 3.48 22.16
C GLY A 20 3.33 4.02 22.52
N PRO A 21 4.36 3.18 22.66
CA PRO A 21 5.72 3.62 22.99
C PRO A 21 6.31 4.43 21.82
N GLY A 22 6.33 5.76 21.98
CA GLY A 22 6.82 6.71 20.97
C GLY A 22 5.89 7.88 20.67
N ALA A 23 4.68 7.92 21.23
CA ALA A 23 3.75 9.03 21.02
C ALA A 23 4.20 10.30 21.78
N PRO A 24 4.50 11.43 21.09
CA PRO A 24 4.61 12.71 21.76
C PRO A 24 3.25 13.06 22.36
N ALA A 25 3.23 13.30 23.67
CA ALA A 25 2.02 13.71 24.38
C ALA A 25 1.50 15.04 23.78
N GLY A 26 0.39 15.00 23.04
CA GLY A 26 -0.29 16.20 22.54
C GLY A 26 -0.59 16.24 21.04
N GLU A 27 -0.22 15.23 20.25
CA GLU A 27 -0.55 15.20 18.82
C GLU A 27 -1.82 14.39 18.52
N CYS A 28 -2.68 14.95 17.66
CA CYS A 28 -3.98 14.40 17.23
C CYS A 28 -3.85 13.08 16.43
N CYS A 29 -2.62 12.65 16.11
CA CYS A 29 -2.36 11.73 15.01
C CYS A 29 -1.45 10.58 15.42
N VAL A 30 -1.73 9.39 14.89
CA VAL A 30 -0.80 8.26 14.91
C VAL A 30 0.16 8.42 13.73
N GLN A 31 1.44 8.59 14.00
CA GLN A 31 2.47 8.60 12.96
C GLN A 31 2.72 7.16 12.49
N ILE A 32 2.54 6.90 11.20
CA ILE A 32 2.83 5.62 10.57
C ILE A 32 4.03 5.81 9.65
N HIS A 33 5.12 5.11 9.94
CA HIS A 33 6.33 5.14 9.13
C HIS A 33 6.31 4.05 8.06
N ALA A 34 7.02 4.30 6.95
CA ALA A 34 7.23 3.28 5.93
C ALA A 34 7.97 2.07 6.54
N PRO A 35 7.53 0.83 6.25
CA PRO A 35 8.15 -0.37 6.83
C PRO A 35 9.48 -0.75 6.15
N ILE A 36 9.73 -0.22 4.95
CA ILE A 36 10.92 -0.50 4.13
C ILE A 36 11.34 0.75 3.36
N ASP A 37 12.62 0.82 2.99
CA ASP A 37 13.09 1.73 1.96
C ASP A 37 12.62 1.23 0.59
N GLY A 38 11.85 2.05 -0.12
CA GLY A 38 11.25 1.64 -1.39
C GLY A 38 10.47 2.77 -2.06
N MET A 39 9.67 2.40 -3.05
CA MET A 39 8.81 3.33 -3.79
C MET A 39 7.34 2.99 -3.53
N VAL A 40 6.51 4.03 -3.43
CA VAL A 40 5.05 3.88 -3.35
C VAL A 40 4.55 3.36 -4.69
N LEU A 41 3.92 2.19 -4.69
CA LEU A 41 3.38 1.55 -5.90
C LEU A 41 1.92 1.95 -6.14
N GLU A 42 1.15 2.05 -5.06
CA GLU A 42 -0.29 2.33 -5.09
C GLU A 42 -0.71 3.03 -3.80
N ILE A 43 -1.66 3.96 -3.90
CA ILE A 43 -2.29 4.65 -2.77
C ILE A 43 -3.77 4.26 -2.76
N ASP A 44 -4.14 3.31 -1.90
CA ASP A 44 -5.53 2.84 -1.74
C ASP A 44 -6.43 3.88 -1.05
N VAL A 45 -5.85 4.67 -0.14
CA VAL A 45 -6.55 5.67 0.66
C VAL A 45 -6.01 7.07 0.37
N ILE A 46 -6.82 7.88 -0.30
CA ILE A 46 -6.51 9.28 -0.61
C ILE A 46 -7.35 10.20 0.27
N SER A 47 -6.75 11.26 0.80
CA SER A 47 -7.40 12.23 1.69
C SER A 47 -7.86 11.64 3.03
N GLU A 48 -8.21 12.53 3.97
CA GLU A 48 -8.72 12.15 5.29
C GLU A 48 -10.03 11.37 5.18
N ARG A 49 -10.04 10.14 5.71
CA ARG A 49 -11.21 9.27 5.77
C ARG A 49 -11.10 8.27 6.92
N PRO A 50 -12.22 7.79 7.47
CA PRO A 50 -12.20 6.70 8.44
C PRO A 50 -11.62 5.42 7.85
N VAL A 51 -10.76 4.75 8.61
CA VAL A 51 -10.19 3.45 8.26
C VAL A 51 -10.33 2.49 9.43
N THR A 52 -10.49 1.20 9.15
CA THR A 52 -10.52 0.15 10.17
C THR A 52 -9.16 -0.51 10.33
N ILE A 53 -8.94 -1.21 11.43
CA ILE A 53 -7.72 -2.01 11.64
C ILE A 53 -7.55 -2.99 10.47
N GLY A 54 -6.33 -3.07 9.96
CA GLY A 54 -5.98 -3.93 8.81
C GLY A 54 -6.30 -3.31 7.44
N THR A 55 -6.87 -2.10 7.39
CA THR A 55 -7.04 -1.39 6.11
C THR A 55 -5.67 -1.08 5.50
N ARG A 56 -5.45 -1.51 4.26
CA ARG A 56 -4.29 -1.11 3.46
C ARG A 56 -4.43 0.37 3.09
N LEU A 57 -3.46 1.19 3.47
CA LEU A 57 -3.44 2.63 3.15
C LEU A 57 -2.75 2.89 1.81
N LEU A 58 -1.63 2.20 1.60
CA LEU A 58 -0.79 2.26 0.41
C LEU A 58 0.03 0.98 0.33
N SER A 59 0.72 0.79 -0.79
CA SER A 59 1.81 -0.20 -0.90
C SER A 59 3.14 0.44 -1.22
N VAL A 60 4.18 -0.13 -0.63
CA VAL A 60 5.58 0.19 -0.90
C VAL A 60 6.24 -1.07 -1.44
N GLY A 61 6.97 -0.92 -2.54
CA GLY A 61 7.75 -1.98 -3.15
C GLY A 61 9.21 -1.58 -3.30
N ARG A 62 10.07 -2.59 -3.41
CA ARG A 62 11.50 -2.44 -3.65
C ARG A 62 11.78 -2.45 -5.16
N PRO A 63 12.34 -1.37 -5.74
CA PRO A 63 12.64 -1.33 -7.16
C PRO A 63 13.70 -2.34 -7.60
N ASP A 64 14.55 -2.79 -6.68
CA ASP A 64 15.58 -3.80 -6.92
C ASP A 64 15.06 -5.24 -6.84
N ASP A 65 13.79 -5.44 -6.46
CA ASP A 65 13.10 -6.72 -6.41
C ASP A 65 11.99 -6.78 -7.48
N LEU A 66 12.33 -6.32 -8.70
CA LEU A 66 11.40 -6.33 -9.83
C LEU A 66 11.45 -7.67 -10.57
N GLU A 67 10.28 -8.27 -10.76
CA GLU A 67 10.11 -9.49 -11.56
C GLU A 67 9.37 -9.17 -12.87
N ILE A 68 9.80 -9.80 -13.97
CA ILE A 68 9.13 -9.72 -15.27
C ILE A 68 8.61 -11.13 -15.61
N VAL A 69 7.29 -11.25 -15.69
CA VAL A 69 6.62 -12.50 -16.06
C VAL A 69 6.20 -12.42 -17.53
N ALA A 70 6.58 -13.45 -18.31
CA ALA A 70 6.21 -13.57 -19.71
C ALA A 70 5.52 -14.92 -19.96
N ASP A 71 4.30 -14.88 -20.45
CA ASP A 71 3.55 -16.08 -20.80
C ASP A 71 4.00 -16.61 -22.17
N LEU A 72 4.37 -17.89 -22.21
CA LEU A 72 4.84 -18.58 -23.41
C LEU A 72 3.90 -19.70 -23.80
N LEU A 73 3.83 -19.97 -25.11
CA LEU A 73 3.18 -21.16 -25.61
C LEU A 73 3.96 -22.41 -25.16
N SER A 74 3.25 -23.48 -24.78
CA SER A 74 3.90 -24.73 -24.33
C SER A 74 4.88 -25.29 -25.37
N SER A 75 4.59 -25.12 -26.66
CA SER A 75 5.47 -25.54 -27.77
C SER A 75 6.80 -24.80 -27.80
N ASP A 76 6.84 -23.59 -27.27
CA ASP A 76 7.99 -22.70 -27.31
C ASP A 76 8.78 -22.79 -26.00
N ALA A 77 8.09 -22.98 -24.88
CA ALA A 77 8.68 -23.21 -23.56
C ALA A 77 9.65 -24.41 -23.56
N VAL A 78 9.32 -25.51 -24.25
CA VAL A 78 10.20 -26.70 -24.32
C VAL A 78 11.50 -26.46 -25.08
N ARG A 79 11.61 -25.37 -25.85
CA ARG A 79 12.82 -25.00 -26.60
C ARG A 79 13.75 -24.08 -25.80
N LEU A 80 13.32 -23.60 -24.64
CA LEU A 80 14.13 -22.75 -23.77
C LEU A 80 15.17 -23.56 -23.01
N GLN A 81 16.35 -22.97 -22.85
CA GLN A 81 17.42 -23.51 -22.03
C GLN A 81 17.75 -22.53 -20.89
N PRO A 82 18.24 -23.02 -19.74
CA PRO A 82 18.77 -22.14 -18.69
C PRO A 82 19.83 -21.19 -19.27
N GLY A 83 19.71 -19.90 -18.95
CA GLY A 83 20.59 -18.85 -19.50
C GLY A 83 20.22 -18.35 -20.90
N ALA A 84 19.06 -18.75 -21.45
CA ALA A 84 18.54 -18.16 -22.68
C ALA A 84 18.45 -16.63 -22.56
N ARG A 85 18.92 -15.93 -23.60
CA ARG A 85 18.94 -14.46 -23.62
C ARG A 85 17.50 -13.92 -23.65
N ALA A 86 17.16 -13.10 -22.66
CA ALA A 86 15.95 -12.28 -22.63
C ALA A 86 16.31 -10.82 -22.94
N MET A 87 15.42 -10.12 -23.64
CA MET A 87 15.58 -8.70 -23.94
C MET A 87 14.25 -8.00 -23.70
N VAL A 88 14.30 -6.93 -22.89
CA VAL A 88 13.15 -6.10 -22.57
C VAL A 88 13.36 -4.78 -23.27
N GLU A 89 12.42 -4.41 -24.14
CA GLU A 89 12.48 -3.18 -24.92
C GLU A 89 11.23 -2.35 -24.66
N ARG A 90 11.37 -1.02 -24.60
CA ARG A 90 10.25 -0.06 -24.46
C ARG A 90 9.36 -0.34 -23.24
N TRP A 91 9.96 -0.41 -22.06
CA TRP A 91 9.29 -0.40 -20.76
C TRP A 91 8.91 1.03 -20.35
#